data_AF-A0AAX2H9N2-F1
#
_entry.id   AF-A0AAX2H9N2-F1
#
_cell.length_a   1.000
_cell.length_b   1.000
_cell.length_c   1.000
_cell.angle_alpha   90.00
_cell.angle_beta   90.00
_cell.angle_gamma   90.00
#
_symmetry.space_group_name_H-M   'P 1'
#
loop_
_entity.id
_entity.type
_entity.pdbx_description
1 polymer ?
#
loop_
_entity_poly.entity_id
_entity_poly.type
_entity_poly.pdbx_seq_one_letter_code
_entity_poly.pdbx_strand_id
1 'polypeptide(L)'
;MTDIGGFEIHGTAVGKETSIKLDEISILGCPETIKAIGEFLVKVADRMICENLEHMHLQDIFYNFSSSDHVDIIALNSNLILKV
;
A
#
# COMPACT_ATOMS: atom_id res chain seq x y z
N MET A 1 7.92 -19.93 -12.93
CA MET A 1 7.48 -19.29 -11.67
C MET A 1 8.20 -17.97 -11.58
N THR A 2 7.46 -16.90 -11.33
CA THR A 2 8.03 -15.55 -11.14
C THR A 2 8.42 -15.43 -9.67
N ASP A 3 9.63 -14.98 -9.38
CA ASP A 3 10.06 -14.65 -8.02
C ASP A 3 9.42 -13.31 -7.62
N ILE A 4 8.76 -13.29 -6.46
CA ILE A 4 8.10 -12.09 -5.92
C ILE A 4 9.09 -11.21 -5.14
N GLY A 5 10.27 -11.74 -4.79
CA GLY A 5 11.24 -11.06 -3.93
C GLY A 5 10.78 -11.01 -2.46
N GLY A 6 11.66 -10.49 -1.59
CA GLY A 6 11.34 -10.26 -0.18
C GLY A 6 10.53 -8.97 -0.01
N PHE A 7 9.49 -9.03 0.82
CA PHE A 7 8.70 -7.86 1.22
C PHE A 7 8.27 -7.97 2.69
N GLU A 8 7.89 -6.85 3.27
CA GLU A 8 7.28 -6.79 4.60
C GLU A 8 5.97 -6.03 4.51
N ILE A 9 5.01 -6.43 5.34
CA ILE A 9 3.77 -5.67 5.52
C ILE A 9 3.74 -5.16 6.96
N HIS A 10 3.39 -3.89 7.10
CA HIS A 10 3.23 -3.22 8.38
C HIS A 10 1.82 -2.66 8.46
N GLY A 11 1.24 -2.62 9.66
CA GLY A 11 -0.10 -2.08 9.88
C GLY A 11 -0.22 -1.37 11.22
N THR A 12 -1.08 -0.36 11.24
CA THR A 12 -1.42 0.42 12.43
C THR A 12 -2.89 0.18 12.77
N ALA A 13 -3.16 -0.30 13.98
CA ALA A 13 -4.54 -0.51 14.43
C ALA A 13 -5.28 0.83 14.63
N VAL A 14 -6.60 0.82 14.47
CA VAL A 14 -7.45 2.02 14.65
C VAL A 14 -7.25 2.61 16.06
N GLY A 15 -7.00 3.91 16.12
CA GLY A 15 -6.74 4.63 17.37
C GLY A 15 -5.38 4.35 18.00
N LYS A 16 -4.45 3.74 17.26
CA LYS A 16 -3.04 3.59 17.64
C LYS A 16 -2.15 4.43 16.72
N GLU A 17 -1.01 4.84 17.25
CA GLU A 17 0.01 5.58 16.49
C GLU A 17 1.18 4.69 16.08
N THR A 18 1.31 3.50 16.69
CA THR A 18 2.42 2.60 16.45
C THR A 18 2.06 1.57 15.39
N SER A 19 2.89 1.50 14.34
CA SER A 19 2.83 0.47 13.33
C SER A 19 3.54 -0.81 13.79
N ILE A 20 2.99 -1.97 13.47
CA ILE A 20 3.56 -3.30 13.74
C ILE A 20 3.75 -4.09 12.45
N LYS A 21 4.77 -4.95 12.40
CA LYS A 21 4.96 -5.89 11.29
C LYS A 21 3.87 -6.97 11.36
N LEU A 22 3.24 -7.26 10.22
CA LEU A 22 2.16 -8.24 10.08
C LEU A 22 2.68 -9.52 9.43
N ASP A 23 2.07 -10.65 9.80
CA ASP A 23 2.28 -11.94 9.14
C ASP A 23 1.38 -12.11 7.92
N GLU A 24 0.14 -11.59 8.00
CA GLU A 24 -0.84 -11.61 6.92
C GLU A 24 -1.72 -10.35 6.89
N ILE A 25 -2.35 -10.10 5.75
CA ILE A 25 -3.46 -9.16 5.60
C ILE A 25 -4.66 -9.86 4.96
N SER A 26 -5.86 -9.51 5.43
CA SER A 26 -7.12 -9.91 4.81
C SER A 26 -7.86 -8.66 4.34
N ILE A 27 -8.24 -8.63 3.05
CA ILE A 27 -9.02 -7.52 2.47
C ILE A 27 -10.45 -8.02 2.25
N LEU A 28 -11.41 -7.38 2.92
CA LEU A 28 -12.83 -7.63 2.72
C LEU A 28 -13.45 -6.49 1.89
N GLY A 29 -13.92 -6.80 0.69
CA GLY A 29 -14.53 -5.83 -0.21
C GLY A 29 -15.22 -6.52 -1.39
N CYS A 30 -15.97 -5.76 -2.18
CA CYS A 30 -16.54 -6.27 -3.43
C CYS A 30 -15.43 -6.41 -4.50
N PRO A 31 -15.67 -7.18 -5.58
CA PRO A 31 -14.68 -7.37 -6.63
C PRO A 31 -14.14 -6.06 -7.23
N GLU A 32 -14.99 -5.04 -7.37
CA GLU A 32 -14.61 -3.72 -7.89
C GLU A 32 -13.62 -3.02 -6.96
N THR A 33 -13.84 -3.08 -5.64
CA THR A 33 -12.91 -2.54 -4.64
C THR A 33 -11.57 -3.25 -4.69
N ILE A 34 -11.58 -4.59 -4.75
CA ILE A 34 -10.35 -5.40 -4.84
C ILE A 34 -9.57 -5.06 -6.10
N LYS A 35 -10.28 -4.91 -7.24
CA LYS A 35 -9.67 -4.51 -8.51
C LYS A 35 -9.03 -3.13 -8.42
N ALA A 36 -9.72 -2.15 -7.83
CA ALA A 36 -9.21 -0.79 -7.67
C ALA A 36 -7.93 -0.74 -6.80
N ILE A 37 -7.87 -1.55 -5.74
CA ILE A 37 -6.65 -1.71 -4.92
C ILE A 37 -5.52 -2.32 -5.75
N GLY A 38 -5.79 -3.34 -6.55
CA GLY A 38 -4.81 -3.95 -7.44
C GLY A 38 -4.26 -2.95 -8.47
N GLU A 39 -5.13 -2.15 -9.10
CA GLU A 39 -4.74 -1.11 -10.05
C GLU A 39 -3.87 -0.02 -9.40
N PHE A 40 -4.17 0.34 -8.15
CA PHE A 40 -3.30 1.22 -7.36
C PHE A 40 -1.89 0.62 -7.18
N LEU A 41 -1.78 -0.64 -6.77
CA LEU A 41 -0.49 -1.30 -6.54
C LEU A 41 0.36 -1.40 -7.82
N VAL A 42 -0.27 -1.66 -8.96
CA VAL A 42 0.42 -1.64 -10.27
C VAL A 42 0.91 -0.24 -10.59
N LYS A 43 0.04 0.77 -10.47
CA LYS A 43 0.38 2.17 -10.78
C LYS A 43 1.51 2.71 -9.91
N VAL A 44 1.51 2.43 -8.61
CA VAL A 44 2.59 2.88 -7.73
C VAL A 44 3.90 2.18 -8.05
N ALA A 45 3.88 0.88 -8.38
CA ALA A 45 5.09 0.17 -8.80
C ALA A 45 5.71 0.78 -10.06
N ASP A 46 4.90 1.10 -11.07
CA ASP A 46 5.37 1.78 -12.28
C ASP A 46 6.00 3.15 -11.95
N ARG A 47 5.37 3.93 -11.07
CA ARG A 47 5.90 5.24 -10.64
C ARG A 47 7.16 5.12 -9.80
N MET A 48 7.30 4.11 -8.95
CA MET A 48 8.55 3.82 -8.23
C MET A 48 9.70 3.54 -9.18
N ILE A 49 9.45 2.81 -10.27
CA ILE A 49 10.44 2.48 -11.30
C ILE A 49 10.84 3.73 -12.11
N CYS A 50 9.86 4.53 -12.55
CA CYS A 50 10.11 5.61 -13.49
C CYS A 50 10.46 6.96 -12.84
N GLU A 51 9.96 7.23 -11.64
CA GLU A 51 10.00 8.57 -11.02
C GLU A 51 10.86 8.63 -9.76
N ASN A 52 11.52 7.53 -9.36
CA ASN A 52 12.24 7.43 -8.09
C ASN A 52 11.34 7.82 -6.89
N LEU A 53 10.08 7.38 -6.92
CA LEU A 53 9.08 7.66 -5.90
C LEU A 53 9.34 6.82 -4.65
N GLU A 54 9.36 7.48 -3.47
CA GLU A 54 9.58 6.80 -2.18
C GLU A 54 8.35 6.06 -1.69
N HIS A 55 7.18 6.69 -1.76
CA HIS A 55 5.92 6.11 -1.33
C HIS A 55 4.72 6.74 -2.02
N MET A 56 3.57 6.07 -1.95
CA MET A 56 2.28 6.62 -2.36
C MET A 56 1.17 6.07 -1.47
N HIS A 57 0.19 6.92 -1.19
CA HIS A 57 -1.01 6.54 -0.47
C HIS A 57 -2.17 6.24 -1.42
N LEU A 58 -3.02 5.29 -1.04
CA LEU A 58 -4.27 5.00 -1.74
C LEU A 58 -5.18 6.24 -1.74
N GLN A 59 -5.23 6.95 -0.60
CA GLN A 59 -6.07 8.14 -0.45
C GLN A 59 -5.74 9.27 -1.43
N ASP A 60 -4.51 9.33 -1.96
CA ASP A 60 -4.09 10.36 -2.92
C ASP A 60 -4.75 10.18 -4.31
N ILE A 61 -5.32 9.00 -4.57
CA ILE A 61 -5.88 8.64 -5.88
C ILE A 61 -7.40 8.77 -5.91
N PHE A 62 -8.08 8.50 -4.81
CA PHE A 62 -9.54 8.43 -4.75
C PHE A 62 -10.13 9.72 -4.19
N TYR A 63 -10.83 10.47 -5.05
CA TYR A 63 -11.47 11.75 -4.67
C TYR A 63 -12.53 11.61 -3.57
N ASN A 64 -13.10 10.42 -3.39
CA ASN A 64 -14.11 10.09 -2.40
C ASN A 64 -13.55 9.30 -1.22
N PHE A 65 -12.22 9.30 -1.03
CA PHE A 65 -11.61 8.70 0.14
C PHE A 65 -12.10 9.38 1.43
N SER A 66 -12.29 8.58 2.48
CA SER A 66 -12.82 8.99 3.77
C SER A 66 -12.08 8.22 4.84
N SER A 67 -11.34 8.90 5.71
CA SER A 67 -10.56 8.25 6.76
C SER A 67 -11.44 7.61 7.86
N SER A 68 -12.74 7.91 7.89
CA SER A 68 -13.70 7.22 8.77
C SER A 68 -14.20 5.90 8.20
N ASP A 69 -14.24 5.76 6.87
CA ASP A 69 -14.90 4.64 6.18
C ASP A 69 -13.92 3.73 5.43
N HIS A 70 -12.71 4.23 5.17
CA HIS A 70 -11.70 3.55 4.36
C HIS A 70 -10.39 3.39 5.14
N VAL A 71 -9.68 2.32 4.80
CA VAL A 71 -8.31 2.06 5.25
C VAL A 71 -7.37 2.59 4.17
N ASP A 72 -6.38 3.39 4.56
CA ASP A 72 -5.34 3.83 3.64
C ASP A 72 -4.31 2.71 3.43
N ILE A 73 -3.91 2.51 2.17
CA ILE A 73 -2.88 1.53 1.79
C ILE A 73 -1.68 2.34 1.28
N ILE A 74 -0.53 2.15 1.91
CA ILE A 74 0.69 2.88 1.59
C ILE A 74 1.68 1.91 0.98
N ALA A 75 2.07 2.14 -0.28
CA ALA A 75 3.13 1.39 -0.93
C ALA A 75 4.47 2.11 -0.71
N LEU A 76 5.47 1.37 -0.25
CA LEU A 76 6.78 1.86 0.17
C LEU A 76 7.89 1.28 -0.72
N ASN A 77 8.76 2.14 -1.26
CA ASN A 77 9.88 1.73 -2.11
C ASN A 77 11.08 1.35 -1.26
N SER A 78 11.31 0.05 -1.08
CA SER A 78 12.41 -0.47 -0.26
C SER A 78 13.79 -0.03 -0.75
N ASN A 79 13.97 0.22 -2.05
CA ASN A 79 15.23 0.69 -2.63
C ASN A 79 15.62 2.11 -2.18
N LEU A 80 14.66 2.88 -1.65
CA LEU A 80 14.86 4.26 -1.20
C LEU A 80 14.76 4.38 0.31
N ILE A 81 13.81 3.68 0.93
CA ILE A 81 13.55 3.78 2.37
C ILE A 81 14.62 3.07 3.20
N LEU A 82 15.15 1.94 2.73
CA LEU A 82 16.16 1.17 3.46
C LEU A 82 17.60 1.68 3.23
N LYS A 83 17.80 2.79 2.51
CA LYS A 83 19.13 3.42 2.32
C LYS A 83 19.58 4.21 3.56
N VAL A 84 19.48 3.60 4.74
CA VAL A 84 20.07 4.09 6.00
C VAL A 84 21.18 3.15 6.44
#